data_AF-A0A0G0G5F0-F1
#
_entry.id   AF-A0A0G0G5F0-F1
#
_cell.length_a   1.000
_cell.length_b   1.000
_cell.length_c   1.000
_cell.angle_alpha   90.00
_cell.angle_beta   90.00
_cell.angle_gamma   90.00
#
_symmetry.space_group_name_H-M   'P 1'
#
loop_
_entity.id
_entity.type
_entity.pdbx_description
1 polymer ?
#
loop_
_entity_poly.entity_id
_entity_poly.type
_entity_poly.pdbx_seq_one_letter_code
_entity_poly.pdbx_strand_id
1 'polypeptide(L)'
;MAKSKKDEVVAPQQQTEASGKLAAIKLAMEQIEKQYGKGSIMRLGERSGDRFKIDVIPTGSIALDLALGVGGFPRGRIIEIYGPEASGKTTVALHVIAEAQKRGGQCAFVDAEHALDPARAEIIGVNLDDLLMSQPDTGEQALEITETLIRSGALDVIVVDSVAALVPRAELEGEMGDAVMGLQARLMSQALRKLTGAISKSKTVLIFTNQLRQKIGIMFGNPETTPGGLALKFYSSVRLDVRRIEVLKDGDLVIGSRHRVRVVKNKVAPPLRVAEFDIMNDEGISKCGGILDVAVDLGLIDKKGSFFNYNGKPLAQGREAAKNALKADLKLADEIDKKIREQVASGKTQVPKEIGEVEDGD
;
A
#
# COMPACT_ATOMS: atom_id res chain seq x y z
N MET A 1 -86.46 0.72 -25.68
CA MET A 1 -85.35 -0.16 -25.23
C MET A 1 -84.26 -0.11 -26.27
N ALA A 2 -83.12 0.51 -25.97
CA ALA A 2 -81.91 0.42 -26.79
C ALA A 2 -80.72 0.36 -25.81
N LYS A 3 -80.05 -0.79 -25.73
CA LYS A 3 -78.89 -1.04 -24.88
C LYS A 3 -77.66 -0.39 -25.52
N SER A 4 -76.99 0.50 -24.79
CA SER A 4 -75.66 1.01 -25.14
C SER A 4 -74.60 -0.05 -24.87
N LYS A 5 -73.76 -0.33 -25.88
CA LYS A 5 -72.51 -1.09 -25.74
C LYS A 5 -71.52 -0.25 -24.93
N LYS A 6 -70.97 -0.82 -23.86
CA LYS A 6 -69.75 -0.31 -23.21
C LYS A 6 -68.55 -0.75 -24.05
N ASP A 7 -67.80 0.20 -24.56
CA ASP A 7 -66.44 -0.06 -25.05
C ASP A 7 -65.51 -0.20 -23.83
N GLU A 8 -64.88 -1.37 -23.69
CA GLU A 8 -63.80 -1.59 -22.74
C GLU A 8 -62.56 -0.82 -23.20
N VAL A 9 -62.14 0.15 -22.38
CA VAL A 9 -60.85 0.82 -22.55
C VAL A 9 -59.75 -0.14 -22.06
N VAL A 10 -59.05 -0.77 -22.99
CA VAL A 10 -57.83 -1.56 -22.70
C VAL A 10 -56.69 -0.57 -22.45
N ALA A 11 -56.11 -0.60 -21.25
CA ALA A 11 -54.92 0.17 -20.91
C ALA A 11 -53.70 -0.28 -21.75
N PRO A 12 -52.83 0.63 -22.20
CA PRO A 12 -51.68 0.26 -23.03
C PRO A 12 -50.66 -0.57 -22.23
N GLN A 13 -50.30 -1.73 -22.79
CA GLN A 13 -49.29 -2.65 -22.28
C GLN A 13 -47.89 -2.01 -22.30
N GLN A 14 -47.33 -1.68 -21.14
CA GLN A 14 -45.90 -1.41 -20.96
C GLN A 14 -45.14 -2.72 -20.75
N GLN A 15 -44.92 -3.51 -21.80
CA GLN A 15 -44.10 -4.73 -21.68
C GLN A 15 -43.49 -5.13 -23.04
N THR A 16 -42.47 -4.43 -23.54
CA THR A 16 -41.61 -4.94 -24.65
C THR A 16 -40.26 -4.22 -24.82
N GLU A 17 -40.11 -2.94 -24.47
CA GLU A 17 -38.86 -2.18 -24.76
C GLU A 17 -37.63 -2.59 -23.93
N ALA A 18 -37.82 -3.04 -22.69
CA ALA A 18 -36.71 -3.43 -21.81
C ALA A 18 -35.97 -4.69 -22.30
N SER A 19 -36.69 -5.60 -22.98
CA SER A 19 -36.14 -6.86 -23.49
C SER A 19 -35.21 -6.63 -24.70
N GLY A 20 -35.60 -5.73 -25.62
CA GLY A 20 -34.80 -5.38 -26.79
C GLY A 20 -33.48 -4.72 -26.45
N LYS A 21 -33.48 -3.80 -25.46
CA LYS A 21 -32.24 -3.16 -24.96
C LYS A 21 -31.27 -4.18 -24.36
N LEU A 22 -31.79 -5.15 -23.58
CA LEU A 22 -30.97 -6.20 -22.97
C LEU A 22 -30.38 -7.16 -24.01
N ALA A 23 -31.12 -7.50 -25.06
CA ALA A 23 -30.62 -8.32 -26.17
C ALA A 23 -29.52 -7.61 -26.96
N ALA A 24 -29.70 -6.31 -27.26
CA ALA A 24 -28.70 -5.50 -27.94
C ALA A 24 -27.40 -5.37 -27.10
N ILE A 25 -27.53 -5.22 -25.77
CA ILE A 25 -26.38 -5.21 -24.85
C ILE A 25 -25.63 -6.54 -24.89
N LYS A 26 -26.33 -7.69 -24.89
CA LYS A 26 -25.68 -9.00 -24.97
C LYS A 26 -24.91 -9.19 -26.28
N LEU A 27 -25.52 -8.86 -27.41
CA LEU A 27 -24.86 -8.93 -28.72
C LEU A 27 -23.62 -8.03 -28.78
N ALA A 28 -23.71 -6.80 -28.25
CA ALA A 28 -22.57 -5.90 -28.17
C ALA A 28 -21.46 -6.49 -27.26
N MET A 29 -21.82 -7.08 -26.12
CA MET A 29 -20.86 -7.75 -25.24
C MET A 29 -20.15 -8.92 -25.94
N GLU A 30 -20.89 -9.78 -26.64
CA GLU A 30 -20.35 -10.91 -27.41
C GLU A 30 -19.40 -10.45 -28.53
N GLN A 31 -19.76 -9.37 -29.24
CA GLN A 31 -18.89 -8.77 -30.26
C GLN A 31 -17.59 -8.24 -29.65
N ILE A 32 -17.67 -7.56 -28.51
CA ILE A 32 -16.50 -7.04 -27.79
C ILE A 32 -15.62 -8.20 -27.29
N GLU A 33 -16.19 -9.29 -26.75
CA GLU A 33 -15.41 -10.46 -26.34
C GLU A 33 -14.76 -11.17 -27.54
N LYS A 34 -15.44 -11.25 -28.68
CA LYS A 34 -14.89 -11.86 -29.89
C LYS A 34 -13.73 -11.03 -30.48
N GLN A 35 -13.83 -9.70 -30.43
CA GLN A 35 -12.80 -8.79 -30.96
C GLN A 35 -11.60 -8.63 -30.01
N TYR A 36 -11.85 -8.55 -28.70
CA TYR A 36 -10.83 -8.15 -27.71
C TYR A 36 -10.48 -9.24 -26.70
N GLY A 37 -11.06 -10.44 -26.83
CA GLY A 37 -10.82 -11.60 -25.98
C GLY A 37 -11.81 -11.72 -24.81
N LYS A 38 -11.89 -12.92 -24.22
CA LYS A 38 -12.76 -13.21 -23.07
C LYS A 38 -12.45 -12.29 -21.89
N GLY A 39 -13.49 -11.74 -21.26
CA GLY A 39 -13.35 -10.85 -20.11
C GLY A 39 -12.95 -9.41 -20.43
N SER A 40 -12.94 -9.01 -21.71
CA SER A 40 -12.77 -7.61 -22.14
C SER A 40 -13.95 -6.72 -21.73
N ILE A 41 -15.14 -7.31 -21.55
CA ILE A 41 -16.33 -6.67 -20.98
C ILE A 41 -17.09 -7.68 -20.12
N MET A 42 -17.58 -7.26 -18.95
CA MET A 42 -18.32 -8.13 -18.03
C MET A 42 -19.27 -7.29 -17.18
N ARG A 43 -20.36 -7.87 -16.67
CA ARG A 43 -21.20 -7.17 -15.70
C ARG A 43 -20.50 -7.17 -14.35
N LEU A 44 -20.46 -6.01 -13.70
CA LEU A 44 -19.77 -5.85 -12.41
C LEU A 44 -20.35 -6.77 -11.32
N GLY A 45 -21.67 -6.97 -11.32
CA GLY A 45 -22.40 -7.82 -10.36
C GLY A 45 -22.34 -9.32 -10.65
N GLU A 46 -21.88 -9.76 -11.82
CA GLU A 46 -21.67 -11.20 -12.11
C GLU A 46 -20.41 -11.75 -11.43
N ARG A 47 -19.63 -10.87 -10.78
CA ARG A 47 -18.53 -11.23 -9.87
C ARG A 47 -19.05 -11.60 -8.48
N SER A 48 -20.00 -12.52 -8.36
CA SER A 48 -20.49 -12.97 -7.05
C SER A 48 -19.47 -13.86 -6.31
N GLY A 49 -19.34 -13.70 -4.99
CA GLY A 49 -18.76 -14.70 -4.09
C GLY A 49 -17.51 -14.26 -3.33
N ASP A 50 -16.33 -14.43 -3.94
CA ASP A 50 -15.02 -14.31 -3.24
C ASP A 50 -14.02 -13.35 -3.91
N ARG A 51 -14.27 -12.88 -5.15
CA ARG A 51 -13.33 -12.03 -5.91
C ARG A 51 -13.37 -10.53 -5.58
N PHE A 52 -14.24 -10.11 -4.67
CA PHE A 52 -14.20 -8.74 -4.13
C PHE A 52 -13.23 -8.60 -2.96
N LYS A 53 -12.73 -9.70 -2.39
CA LYS A 53 -11.55 -9.64 -1.51
C LYS A 53 -10.37 -9.25 -2.37
N ILE A 54 -9.90 -8.03 -2.14
CA ILE A 54 -8.72 -7.50 -2.79
C ILE A 54 -7.54 -8.30 -2.25
N ASP A 55 -6.85 -8.99 -3.16
CA ASP A 55 -5.64 -9.73 -2.82
C ASP A 55 -4.53 -8.74 -2.46
N VAL A 56 -3.84 -9.00 -1.37
CA VAL A 56 -2.91 -8.05 -0.73
C VAL A 56 -1.63 -8.72 -0.26
N ILE A 57 -0.57 -7.93 -0.18
CA ILE A 57 0.69 -8.30 0.48
C ILE A 57 0.79 -7.46 1.76
N PRO A 58 0.94 -8.09 2.95
CA PRO A 58 1.08 -7.35 4.20
C PRO A 58 2.29 -6.41 4.18
N THR A 59 2.21 -5.34 4.96
CA THR A 59 3.27 -4.34 5.03
C THR A 59 4.34 -4.64 6.07
N GLY A 60 4.15 -5.68 6.88
CA GLY A 60 4.98 -5.97 8.05
C GLY A 60 4.61 -5.14 9.29
N SER A 61 3.74 -4.13 9.14
CA SER A 61 3.16 -3.36 10.24
C SER A 61 1.66 -3.62 10.34
N ILE A 62 1.22 -4.20 11.46
CA ILE A 62 -0.22 -4.42 11.71
C ILE A 62 -1.00 -3.11 11.71
N ALA A 63 -0.44 -2.04 12.29
CA ALA A 63 -1.06 -0.72 12.30
C ALA A 63 -1.27 -0.20 10.86
N LEU A 64 -0.26 -0.34 9.99
CA LEU A 64 -0.36 0.09 8.60
C LEU A 64 -1.32 -0.79 7.79
N ASP A 65 -1.33 -2.10 8.00
CA ASP A 65 -2.29 -3.03 7.36
C ASP A 65 -3.74 -2.64 7.69
N LEU A 66 -4.02 -2.27 8.94
CA LEU A 66 -5.33 -1.80 9.39
C LEU A 66 -5.67 -0.39 8.84
N ALA A 67 -4.70 0.52 8.79
CA ALA A 67 -4.87 1.85 8.22
C ALA A 67 -5.13 1.79 6.70
N LEU A 68 -4.59 0.79 6.00
CA LEU A 68 -4.88 0.54 4.59
C LEU A 68 -6.29 0.00 4.36
N GLY A 69 -6.93 -0.57 5.39
CA GLY A 69 -8.33 -1.03 5.40
C GLY A 69 -8.58 -2.34 4.63
N VAL A 70 -7.63 -2.78 3.82
CA VAL A 70 -7.66 -4.07 3.10
C VAL A 70 -6.65 -5.08 3.63
N GLY A 71 -5.86 -4.71 4.66
CA GLY A 71 -4.90 -5.61 5.29
C GLY A 71 -3.52 -5.68 4.64
N GLY A 72 -3.19 -4.76 3.73
CA GLY A 72 -1.88 -4.71 3.06
C GLY A 72 -1.92 -3.95 1.74
N PHE A 73 -0.84 -4.06 0.95
CA PHE A 73 -0.75 -3.47 -0.38
C PHE A 73 -1.50 -4.29 -1.42
N PRO A 74 -2.44 -3.68 -2.17
CA PRO A 74 -3.24 -4.40 -3.16
C PRO A 74 -2.41 -4.86 -4.35
N ARG A 75 -2.46 -6.16 -4.66
CA ARG A 75 -1.81 -6.77 -5.81
C ARG A 75 -2.30 -6.19 -7.13
N GLY A 76 -1.39 -6.11 -8.09
CA GLY A 76 -1.65 -5.53 -9.41
C GLY A 76 -1.90 -4.03 -9.38
N ARG A 77 -1.29 -3.31 -8.44
CA ARG A 77 -1.40 -1.86 -8.28
C ARG A 77 -0.04 -1.20 -8.08
N ILE A 78 -0.02 0.11 -8.33
CA ILE A 78 1.13 0.99 -8.07
C ILE A 78 0.93 1.65 -6.70
N ILE A 79 1.98 1.61 -5.89
CA ILE A 79 2.07 2.24 -4.56
C ILE A 79 3.19 3.26 -4.57
N GLU A 80 2.95 4.42 -3.97
CA GLU A 80 3.99 5.43 -3.75
C GLU A 80 4.21 5.63 -2.25
N ILE A 81 5.45 5.48 -1.81
CA ILE A 81 5.88 5.72 -0.43
C ILE A 81 6.81 6.93 -0.46
N TYR A 82 6.38 8.06 0.08
CA TYR A 82 7.17 9.28 0.06
C TYR A 82 7.32 9.89 1.45
N GLY A 83 8.32 10.74 1.61
CA GLY A 83 8.63 11.35 2.90
C GLY A 83 10.04 11.94 2.94
N PRO A 84 10.41 12.58 4.06
CA PRO A 84 11.75 13.11 4.28
C PRO A 84 12.85 12.03 4.19
N GLU A 85 14.11 12.45 4.18
CA GLU A 85 15.24 11.54 4.38
C GLU A 85 15.16 10.85 5.74
N ALA A 86 15.71 9.64 5.84
CA ALA A 86 15.66 8.80 7.04
C ALA A 86 14.26 8.56 7.63
N SER A 87 13.20 8.76 6.84
CA SER A 87 11.82 8.59 7.33
C SER A 87 11.33 7.15 7.35
N GLY A 88 12.12 6.18 6.87
CA GLY A 88 11.76 4.76 6.86
C GLY A 88 11.10 4.25 5.58
N LYS A 89 11.14 5.01 4.47
CA LYS A 89 10.53 4.61 3.17
C LYS A 89 11.04 3.26 2.68
N THR A 90 12.35 3.11 2.56
CA THR A 90 13.02 1.89 2.11
C THR A 90 12.78 0.76 3.11
N THR A 91 12.79 1.03 4.43
CA THR A 91 12.44 0.06 5.46
C THR A 91 11.04 -0.54 5.24
N VAL A 92 10.02 0.30 5.03
CA VAL A 92 8.65 -0.18 4.74
C VAL A 92 8.63 -1.01 3.46
N ALA A 93 9.34 -0.59 2.40
CA ALA A 93 9.41 -1.35 1.15
C ALA A 93 10.08 -2.72 1.34
N LEU A 94 11.16 -2.79 2.12
CA LEU A 94 11.86 -4.04 2.44
C LEU A 94 11.00 -4.98 3.30
N HIS A 95 10.20 -4.47 4.24
CA HIS A 95 9.25 -5.31 4.98
C HIS A 95 8.18 -5.92 4.07
N VAL A 96 7.70 -5.19 3.06
CA VAL A 96 6.75 -5.75 2.07
C VAL A 96 7.42 -6.84 1.24
N ILE A 97 8.68 -6.67 0.85
CA ILE A 97 9.48 -7.72 0.18
C ILE A 97 9.60 -8.95 1.09
N ALA A 98 9.99 -8.77 2.35
CA ALA A 98 10.14 -9.87 3.31
C ALA A 98 8.81 -10.62 3.52
N GLU A 99 7.69 -9.91 3.65
CA GLU A 99 6.37 -10.52 3.78
C GLU A 99 5.91 -11.25 2.52
N ALA A 100 6.29 -10.78 1.33
CA ALA A 100 6.04 -11.50 0.08
C ALA A 100 6.89 -12.77 -0.02
N GLN A 101 8.18 -12.71 0.29
CA GLN A 101 9.09 -13.86 0.26
C GLN A 101 8.69 -14.94 1.27
N LYS A 102 8.30 -14.57 2.50
CA LYS A 102 7.75 -15.51 3.50
C LYS A 102 6.53 -16.29 2.99
N ARG A 103 5.82 -15.75 2.00
CA ARG A 103 4.65 -16.36 1.36
C ARG A 103 5.00 -17.09 0.05
N GLY A 104 6.28 -17.31 -0.21
CA GLY A 104 6.80 -17.95 -1.41
C GLY A 104 6.81 -17.06 -2.66
N GLY A 105 6.60 -15.75 -2.49
CA GLY A 105 6.58 -14.80 -3.59
C GLY A 105 7.98 -14.40 -4.07
N GLN A 106 8.07 -13.98 -5.33
CA GLN A 106 9.32 -13.53 -5.95
C GLN A 106 9.37 -12.00 -6.00
N CYS A 107 10.52 -11.43 -5.66
CA CYS A 107 10.68 -9.99 -5.47
C CYS A 107 11.84 -9.43 -6.28
N ALA A 108 11.72 -8.16 -6.69
CA ALA A 108 12.85 -7.41 -7.24
C ALA A 108 13.01 -6.03 -6.60
N PHE A 109 14.24 -5.57 -6.56
CA PHE A 109 14.63 -4.26 -6.09
C PHE A 109 15.46 -3.54 -7.17
N VAL A 110 14.92 -2.43 -7.68
CA VAL A 110 15.59 -1.54 -8.62
C VAL A 110 16.14 -0.37 -7.83
N ASP A 111 17.43 -0.47 -7.47
CA ASP A 111 18.17 0.48 -6.65
C ASP A 111 18.80 1.56 -7.56
N ALA A 112 18.01 2.58 -7.89
CA ALA A 112 18.48 3.77 -8.60
C ALA A 112 19.25 4.74 -7.69
N GLU A 113 19.08 4.66 -6.36
CA GLU A 113 19.85 5.47 -5.41
C GLU A 113 21.25 4.88 -5.10
N HIS A 114 21.52 3.63 -5.50
CA HIS A 114 22.75 2.89 -5.17
C HIS A 114 23.05 2.86 -3.66
N ALA A 115 21.99 2.78 -2.86
CA ALA A 115 22.05 3.00 -1.41
C ALA A 115 21.46 1.85 -0.59
N LEU A 116 21.07 0.74 -1.22
CA LEU A 116 20.58 -0.43 -0.50
C LEU A 116 21.70 -1.06 0.33
N ASP A 117 21.47 -1.18 1.65
CA ASP A 117 22.34 -1.93 2.57
C ASP A 117 21.83 -3.39 2.69
N PRO A 118 22.59 -4.39 2.16
CA PRO A 118 22.19 -5.79 2.24
C PRO A 118 22.08 -6.30 3.68
N ALA A 119 22.97 -5.87 4.59
CA ALA A 119 22.95 -6.31 5.98
C ALA A 119 21.68 -5.83 6.68
N ARG A 120 21.27 -4.59 6.40
CA ARG A 120 19.99 -4.05 6.91
C ARG A 120 18.79 -4.80 6.35
N ALA A 121 18.81 -5.17 5.07
CA ALA A 121 17.73 -5.93 4.44
C ALA A 121 17.60 -7.34 5.05
N GLU A 122 18.72 -8.01 5.33
CA GLU A 122 18.74 -9.31 5.99
C GLU A 122 18.19 -9.24 7.42
N ILE A 123 18.56 -8.21 8.20
CA ILE A 123 18.00 -7.95 9.54
C ILE A 123 16.47 -7.79 9.50
N ILE A 124 15.93 -7.13 8.46
CA ILE A 124 14.49 -6.98 8.23
C ILE A 124 13.80 -8.32 7.88
N GLY A 125 14.58 -9.32 7.48
CA GLY A 125 14.11 -10.65 7.10
C GLY A 125 13.90 -10.84 5.60
N VAL A 126 14.58 -10.04 4.77
CA VAL A 126 14.64 -10.25 3.31
C VAL A 126 15.58 -11.42 3.02
N ASN A 127 15.12 -12.37 2.22
CA ASN A 127 16.00 -13.40 1.66
C ASN A 127 16.80 -12.79 0.50
N LEU A 128 18.09 -12.53 0.71
CA LEU A 128 18.96 -11.90 -0.28
C LEU A 128 19.25 -12.82 -1.47
N ASP A 129 19.32 -14.14 -1.26
CA ASP A 129 19.62 -15.11 -2.32
C ASP A 129 18.52 -15.15 -3.39
N ASP A 130 17.27 -14.91 -2.98
CA ASP A 130 16.09 -14.92 -3.85
C ASP A 130 15.65 -13.50 -4.27
N LEU A 131 16.36 -12.44 -3.86
CA LEU A 131 16.01 -11.08 -4.23
C LEU A 131 16.71 -10.68 -5.54
N LEU A 132 15.93 -10.44 -6.59
CA LEU A 132 16.48 -9.88 -7.82
C LEU A 132 16.86 -8.42 -7.60
N MET A 133 18.12 -8.07 -7.82
CA MET A 133 18.61 -6.69 -7.68
C MET A 133 19.05 -6.12 -9.03
N SER A 134 18.71 -4.86 -9.29
CA SER A 134 19.18 -4.11 -10.45
C SER A 134 19.65 -2.73 -10.02
N GLN A 135 20.81 -2.31 -10.50
CA GLN A 135 21.38 -0.98 -10.29
C GLN A 135 21.53 -0.31 -11.67
N PRO A 136 20.48 0.39 -12.13
CA PRO A 136 20.45 0.98 -13.48
C PRO A 136 21.25 2.29 -13.55
N ASP A 137 21.87 2.53 -14.70
CA ASP A 137 22.61 3.75 -15.02
C ASP A 137 21.69 4.92 -15.37
N THR A 138 20.50 4.66 -15.95
CA THR A 138 19.55 5.71 -16.35
C THR A 138 18.10 5.41 -15.94
N GLY A 139 17.29 6.46 -15.84
CA GLY A 139 15.86 6.36 -15.53
C GLY A 139 15.07 5.55 -16.57
N GLU A 140 15.41 5.66 -17.85
CA GLU A 140 14.81 4.84 -18.92
C GLU A 140 15.10 3.36 -18.68
N GLN A 141 16.37 3.01 -18.45
CA GLN A 141 16.80 1.65 -18.22
C GLN A 141 16.10 1.04 -16.99
N ALA A 142 16.02 1.79 -15.89
CA ALA A 142 15.31 1.38 -14.68
C ALA A 142 13.84 1.01 -14.96
N LEU A 143 13.14 1.84 -15.73
CA LEU A 143 11.72 1.64 -16.06
C LEU A 143 11.51 0.52 -17.09
N GLU A 144 12.45 0.32 -18.02
CA GLU A 144 12.44 -0.79 -18.98
C GLU A 144 12.70 -2.15 -18.32
N ILE A 145 13.65 -2.21 -17.38
CA ILE A 145 13.88 -3.39 -16.54
C ILE A 145 12.61 -3.69 -15.74
N THR A 146 12.04 -2.69 -15.09
CA THR A 146 10.77 -2.81 -14.36
C THR A 146 9.64 -3.34 -15.24
N GLU A 147 9.49 -2.80 -16.46
CA GLU A 147 8.48 -3.26 -17.43
C GLU A 147 8.69 -4.74 -17.80
N THR A 148 9.92 -5.12 -18.08
CA THR A 148 10.28 -6.49 -18.46
C THR A 148 9.97 -7.49 -17.34
N LEU A 149 10.35 -7.16 -16.11
CA LEU A 149 10.07 -7.96 -14.92
C LEU A 149 8.56 -8.14 -14.69
N ILE A 150 7.77 -7.07 -14.83
CA ILE A 150 6.31 -7.14 -14.70
C ILE A 150 5.69 -8.01 -15.79
N ARG A 151 6.16 -7.87 -17.04
CA ARG A 151 5.64 -8.64 -18.18
C ARG A 151 5.98 -10.13 -18.12
N SER A 152 7.04 -10.50 -17.40
CA SER A 152 7.34 -11.92 -17.14
C SER A 152 6.20 -12.62 -16.39
N GLY A 153 5.42 -11.87 -15.59
CA GLY A 153 4.35 -12.41 -14.74
C GLY A 153 4.86 -13.20 -13.54
N ALA A 154 6.18 -13.28 -13.32
CA ALA A 154 6.77 -14.10 -12.28
C ALA A 154 6.92 -13.39 -10.93
N LEU A 155 6.90 -12.05 -10.89
CA LEU A 155 7.19 -11.28 -9.67
C LEU A 155 5.94 -10.77 -8.96
N ASP A 156 5.92 -10.93 -7.64
CA ASP A 156 4.89 -10.47 -6.73
C ASP A 156 5.09 -9.02 -6.29
N VAL A 157 6.34 -8.63 -6.02
CA VAL A 157 6.69 -7.27 -5.57
C VAL A 157 7.89 -6.75 -6.36
N ILE A 158 7.79 -5.51 -6.82
CA ILE A 158 8.94 -4.77 -7.35
C ILE A 158 9.01 -3.44 -6.64
N VAL A 159 10.19 -3.11 -6.10
CA VAL A 159 10.49 -1.81 -5.52
C VAL A 159 11.40 -1.04 -6.46
N VAL A 160 11.09 0.23 -6.71
CA VAL A 160 11.95 1.18 -7.42
C VAL A 160 12.35 2.27 -6.41
N ASP A 161 13.61 2.25 -6.00
CA ASP A 161 14.19 3.14 -5.01
C ASP A 161 15.29 4.01 -5.65
N SER A 162 15.06 5.28 -6.02
CA SER A 162 13.82 6.05 -5.90
C SER A 162 13.48 6.81 -7.17
N VAL A 163 12.25 7.33 -7.25
CA VAL A 163 11.80 8.15 -8.37
C VAL A 163 12.69 9.38 -8.57
N ALA A 164 13.23 9.95 -7.49
CA ALA A 164 14.10 11.12 -7.58
C ALA A 164 15.38 10.82 -8.35
N ALA A 165 15.89 9.58 -8.25
CA ALA A 165 17.10 9.10 -8.90
C ALA A 165 16.87 8.54 -10.32
N LEU A 166 15.62 8.54 -10.83
CA LEU A 166 15.33 8.18 -12.21
C LEU A 166 15.72 9.33 -13.16
N VAL A 167 17.02 9.56 -13.32
CA VAL A 167 17.58 10.63 -14.14
C VAL A 167 17.60 10.19 -15.61
N PRO A 168 16.95 10.93 -16.53
CA PRO A 168 16.97 10.60 -17.96
C PRO A 168 18.39 10.61 -18.54
N ARG A 169 18.67 9.74 -19.52
CA ARG A 169 20.00 9.67 -20.18
C ARG A 169 20.49 11.02 -20.69
N ALA A 170 19.62 11.79 -21.34
CA ALA A 170 19.99 13.09 -21.90
C ALA A 170 20.37 14.13 -20.82
N GLU A 171 19.94 13.94 -19.57
CA GLU A 171 20.34 14.78 -18.44
C GLU A 171 21.70 14.33 -17.87
N LEU A 172 21.99 13.02 -17.88
CA LEU A 172 23.29 12.48 -17.46
C LEU A 172 24.43 12.77 -18.45
N GLU A 173 24.14 12.75 -19.75
CA GLU A 173 25.11 13.05 -20.82
C GLU A 173 25.29 14.55 -21.06
N GLY A 174 24.39 15.39 -20.53
CA GLY A 174 24.44 16.85 -20.64
C GLY A 174 25.48 17.49 -19.71
N GLU A 175 25.73 18.78 -19.91
CA GLU A 175 26.64 19.53 -19.04
C GLU A 175 25.92 20.04 -17.78
N MET A 176 26.67 20.20 -16.68
CA MET A 176 26.11 20.78 -15.45
C MET A 176 25.63 22.20 -15.71
N GLY A 177 24.32 22.42 -15.58
CA GLY A 177 23.68 23.72 -15.83
C GLY A 177 22.79 23.74 -17.06
N ASP A 178 22.78 22.67 -17.87
CA ASP A 178 21.86 22.54 -18.99
C ASP A 178 20.40 22.54 -18.53
N ALA A 179 19.57 23.33 -19.22
CA ALA A 179 18.16 23.46 -18.89
C ALA A 179 17.34 22.28 -19.42
N VAL A 180 17.32 21.17 -18.68
CA VAL A 180 16.54 19.97 -19.03
C VAL A 180 15.18 19.98 -18.31
N MET A 181 14.32 20.94 -18.67
CA MET A 181 13.04 21.12 -17.96
C MET A 181 12.04 19.99 -18.22
N GLY A 182 11.69 19.26 -17.15
CA GLY A 182 10.53 18.35 -17.14
C GLY A 182 10.72 17.02 -17.88
N LEU A 183 11.94 16.65 -18.24
CA LEU A 183 12.23 15.40 -18.94
C LEU A 183 11.86 14.18 -18.09
N GLN A 184 12.24 14.18 -16.80
CA GLN A 184 11.85 13.13 -15.85
C GLN A 184 10.32 12.96 -15.74
N ALA A 185 9.57 14.07 -15.69
CA ALA A 185 8.10 14.01 -15.60
C ALA A 185 7.46 13.40 -16.86
N ARG A 186 8.03 13.67 -18.04
CA ARG A 186 7.58 13.08 -19.32
C ARG A 186 7.90 11.59 -19.37
N LEU A 187 9.12 11.20 -18.96
CA LEU A 187 9.54 9.80 -18.85
C LEU A 187 8.59 9.02 -17.94
N MET A 188 8.34 9.50 -16.73
CA MET A 188 7.42 8.87 -15.78
C MET A 188 6.00 8.76 -16.35
N SER A 189 5.50 9.80 -17.03
CA SER A 189 4.17 9.78 -17.64
C SER A 189 4.04 8.72 -18.74
N GLN A 190 5.08 8.54 -19.54
CA GLN A 190 5.12 7.53 -20.60
C GLN A 190 5.24 6.11 -20.02
N ALA A 191 6.16 5.91 -19.07
CA ALA A 191 6.38 4.62 -18.42
C ALA A 191 5.13 4.13 -17.68
N LEU A 192 4.54 4.95 -16.82
CA LEU A 192 3.36 4.57 -16.04
C LEU A 192 2.15 4.20 -16.91
N ARG A 193 2.01 4.86 -18.08
CA ARG A 193 0.97 4.52 -19.07
C ARG A 193 1.15 3.11 -19.62
N LYS A 194 2.38 2.69 -19.90
CA LYS A 194 2.69 1.31 -20.35
C LYS A 194 2.53 0.29 -19.22
N LEU A 195 3.06 0.62 -18.04
CA LEU A 195 3.13 -0.28 -16.89
C LEU A 195 1.75 -0.63 -16.32
N THR A 196 0.82 0.31 -16.26
CA THR A 196 -0.48 0.11 -15.58
C THR A 196 -1.25 -1.12 -16.08
N GLY A 197 -1.27 -1.33 -17.41
CA GLY A 197 -1.93 -2.49 -18.00
C GLY A 197 -1.22 -3.81 -17.71
N ALA A 198 0.12 -3.80 -17.71
CA ALA A 198 0.93 -4.98 -17.42
C ALA A 198 0.81 -5.39 -15.95
N ILE A 199 0.91 -4.43 -15.03
CA ILE A 199 0.80 -4.63 -13.58
C ILE A 199 -0.55 -5.26 -13.20
N SER A 200 -1.64 -4.77 -13.79
CA SER A 200 -2.98 -5.28 -13.49
C SER A 200 -3.15 -6.76 -13.87
N LYS A 201 -2.48 -7.19 -14.95
CA LYS A 201 -2.50 -8.57 -15.45
C LYS A 201 -1.58 -9.49 -14.65
N SER A 202 -0.36 -9.04 -14.34
CA SER A 202 0.65 -9.81 -13.63
C SER A 202 0.37 -9.97 -12.12
N LYS A 203 -0.51 -9.12 -11.57
CA LYS A 203 -0.76 -9.04 -10.11
C LYS A 203 0.44 -8.60 -9.27
N THR A 204 1.48 -8.06 -9.89
CA THR A 204 2.65 -7.48 -9.21
C THR A 204 2.24 -6.23 -8.43
N VAL A 205 2.76 -6.06 -7.22
CA VAL A 205 2.75 -4.79 -6.49
C VAL A 205 3.99 -4.01 -6.90
N LEU A 206 3.79 -2.86 -7.56
CA LEU A 206 4.90 -1.97 -7.91
C LEU A 206 4.97 -0.82 -6.91
N ILE A 207 6.05 -0.75 -6.15
CA ILE A 207 6.30 0.26 -5.13
C ILE A 207 7.33 1.24 -5.67
N PHE A 208 6.99 2.52 -5.67
CA PHE A 208 7.94 3.61 -5.87
C PHE A 208 8.22 4.27 -4.53
N THR A 209 9.49 4.37 -4.14
CA THR A 209 9.87 5.32 -3.10
C THR A 209 10.06 6.70 -3.72
N ASN A 210 9.81 7.75 -2.96
CA ASN A 210 10.04 9.10 -3.43
C ASN A 210 10.45 10.05 -2.31
N GLN A 211 11.17 11.11 -2.67
CA GLN A 211 11.61 12.13 -1.74
C GLN A 211 10.63 13.30 -1.70
N LEU A 212 10.64 14.05 -0.61
CA LEU A 212 9.98 15.34 -0.55
C LEU A 212 10.89 16.44 -1.14
N ARG A 213 10.27 17.36 -1.88
CA ARG A 213 10.85 18.61 -2.36
C ARG A 213 9.90 19.76 -2.04
N GLN A 214 10.40 20.98 -1.99
CA GLN A 214 9.57 22.16 -1.81
C GLN A 214 9.40 22.90 -3.14
N LYS A 215 8.18 23.32 -3.46
CA LYS A 215 7.92 24.22 -4.58
C LYS A 215 8.26 25.65 -4.16
N ILE A 216 9.23 26.24 -4.87
CA ILE A 216 9.61 27.63 -4.69
C ILE A 216 8.43 28.53 -5.11
N GLY A 217 8.17 29.58 -4.33
CA GLY A 217 7.16 30.60 -4.66
C GLY A 217 5.74 30.34 -4.14
N ILE A 218 5.51 29.27 -3.36
CA ILE A 218 4.23 29.06 -2.68
C ILE A 218 4.23 29.80 -1.34
N MET A 219 3.46 30.89 -1.25
CA MET A 219 3.30 31.70 -0.02
C MET A 219 2.13 31.23 0.87
N PHE A 220 1.22 30.38 0.36
CA PHE A 220 0.05 29.90 1.08
C PHE A 220 -0.24 28.42 0.77
N GLY A 221 -0.53 27.61 1.79
CA GLY A 221 -0.77 26.16 1.66
C GLY A 221 0.49 25.30 1.87
N ASN A 222 0.42 24.01 1.57
CA ASN A 222 1.55 23.08 1.72
C ASN A 222 2.51 23.19 0.50
N PRO A 223 3.77 23.63 0.68
CA PRO A 223 4.75 23.75 -0.41
C PRO A 223 5.34 22.40 -0.83
N GLU A 224 5.11 21.32 -0.08
CA GLU A 224 5.70 20.02 -0.33
C GLU A 224 5.19 19.38 -1.63
N THR A 225 6.12 18.75 -2.34
CA THR A 225 5.86 18.04 -3.58
C THR A 225 6.79 16.85 -3.75
N THR A 226 6.54 16.04 -4.76
CA THR A 226 7.31 14.83 -5.06
C THR A 226 7.90 14.93 -6.48
N PRO A 227 9.16 14.52 -6.69
CA PRO A 227 9.80 14.36 -8.00
C PRO A 227 9.01 13.45 -8.96
N GLY A 228 9.36 13.49 -10.26
CA GLY A 228 8.70 12.68 -11.30
C GLY A 228 7.38 13.22 -11.84
N GLY A 229 7.02 14.46 -11.51
CA GLY A 229 5.80 15.11 -11.98
C GLY A 229 4.52 14.59 -11.30
N LEU A 230 3.36 14.82 -11.93
CA LEU A 230 2.06 14.45 -11.34
C LEU A 230 1.59 13.04 -11.69
N ALA A 231 2.20 12.39 -12.69
CA ALA A 231 1.73 11.11 -13.22
C ALA A 231 1.63 10.05 -12.12
N LEU A 232 2.69 9.86 -11.34
CA LEU A 232 2.72 8.89 -10.25
C LEU A 232 1.57 9.12 -9.26
N LYS A 233 1.31 10.38 -8.90
CA LYS A 233 0.19 10.73 -7.99
C LYS A 233 -1.16 10.24 -8.50
N PHE A 234 -1.40 10.25 -9.81
CA PHE A 234 -2.67 9.79 -10.41
C PHE A 234 -2.74 8.27 -10.57
N TYR A 235 -1.66 7.65 -11.03
CA TYR A 235 -1.56 6.22 -11.28
C TYR A 235 -1.52 5.39 -9.99
N SER A 236 -0.86 5.89 -8.94
CA SER A 236 -0.81 5.21 -7.64
C SER A 236 -2.21 4.97 -7.08
N SER A 237 -2.46 3.73 -6.64
CA SER A 237 -3.68 3.35 -5.94
C SER A 237 -3.61 3.68 -4.46
N VAL A 238 -2.42 3.55 -3.88
CA VAL A 238 -2.11 3.94 -2.51
C VAL A 238 -0.94 4.92 -2.53
N ARG A 239 -1.03 5.98 -1.73
CA ARG A 239 0.09 6.90 -1.48
C ARG A 239 0.26 7.05 0.03
N LEU A 240 1.49 6.92 0.49
CA LEU A 240 1.87 7.00 1.91
C LEU A 240 2.82 8.17 2.13
N ASP A 241 2.51 9.02 3.12
CA ASP A 241 3.44 10.02 3.66
C ASP A 241 4.05 9.45 4.95
N VAL A 242 5.33 9.10 4.89
CA VAL A 242 6.07 8.46 5.98
C VAL A 242 6.99 9.48 6.62
N ARG A 243 6.87 9.67 7.95
CA ARG A 243 7.69 10.60 8.73
C ARG A 243 8.21 9.93 10.00
N ARG A 244 9.44 10.25 10.38
CA ARG A 244 9.95 9.97 11.72
C ARG A 244 9.40 11.04 12.67
N ILE A 245 8.78 10.62 13.76
CA ILE A 245 8.17 11.52 14.75
C ILE A 245 8.96 11.55 16.07
N GLU A 246 9.65 10.46 16.42
CA GLU A 246 10.38 10.35 17.67
C GLU A 246 11.63 9.47 17.52
N VAL A 247 12.63 9.67 18.37
CA VAL A 247 13.80 8.81 18.50
C VAL A 247 13.69 8.03 19.80
N LEU A 248 13.75 6.70 19.71
CA LEU A 248 13.63 5.80 20.85
C LEU A 248 15.02 5.56 21.47
N LYS A 249 15.11 5.68 22.78
CA LYS A 249 16.37 5.53 23.53
C LYS A 249 16.23 4.57 24.70
N ASP A 250 17.29 3.84 24.99
CA ASP A 250 17.51 3.10 26.24
C ASP A 250 18.73 3.71 26.94
N GLY A 251 18.48 4.49 27.99
CA GLY A 251 19.50 5.39 28.56
C GLY A 251 20.03 6.38 27.51
N ASP A 252 21.34 6.32 27.25
CA ASP A 252 22.01 7.14 26.23
C ASP A 252 22.05 6.52 24.83
N LEU A 253 21.69 5.23 24.70
CA LEU A 253 21.76 4.50 23.44
C LEU A 253 20.49 4.72 22.61
N VAL A 254 20.64 5.12 21.35
CA VAL A 254 19.52 5.16 20.39
C VAL A 254 19.23 3.74 19.92
N ILE A 255 18.06 3.21 20.26
CA ILE A 255 17.64 1.83 19.95
C ILE A 255 16.73 1.75 18.72
N GLY A 256 16.17 2.87 18.29
CA GLY A 256 15.29 2.94 17.13
C GLY A 256 14.60 4.30 17.00
N SER A 257 13.51 4.33 16.27
CA SER A 257 12.69 5.52 16.10
C SER A 257 11.23 5.18 15.89
N ARG A 258 10.36 6.12 16.27
CA ARG A 258 8.93 6.02 16.04
C ARG A 258 8.55 6.72 14.74
N HIS A 259 7.73 6.08 13.94
CA HIS A 259 7.34 6.55 12.62
C HIS A 259 5.83 6.65 12.50
N ARG A 260 5.39 7.70 11.80
CA ARG A 260 4.00 7.96 11.46
C ARG A 260 3.84 7.86 9.95
N VAL A 261 2.86 7.07 9.53
CA VAL A 261 2.48 6.86 8.14
C VAL A 261 1.06 7.33 7.92
N ARG A 262 0.87 8.34 7.08
CA ARG A 262 -0.45 8.82 6.67
C ARG A 262 -0.81 8.27 5.29
N VAL A 263 -1.96 7.62 5.19
CA VAL A 263 -2.52 7.12 3.92
C VAL A 263 -3.20 8.28 3.17
N VAL A 264 -2.40 9.09 2.47
CA VAL A 264 -2.91 10.31 1.79
C VAL A 264 -3.76 10.00 0.56
N LYS A 265 -3.63 8.80 -0.02
CA LYS A 265 -4.49 8.32 -1.11
C LYS A 265 -4.74 6.85 -0.92
N ASN A 266 -6.00 6.44 -1.10
CA ASN A 266 -6.41 5.04 -1.07
C ASN A 266 -7.58 4.85 -2.05
N LYS A 267 -7.39 4.03 -3.09
CA LYS A 267 -8.43 3.66 -4.07
C LYS A 267 -9.16 2.36 -3.73
N VAL A 268 -8.78 1.68 -2.64
CA VAL A 268 -9.30 0.36 -2.28
C VAL A 268 -10.03 0.33 -0.94
N ALA A 269 -9.81 1.35 -0.10
CA ALA A 269 -10.54 1.60 1.14
C ALA A 269 -10.54 3.12 1.45
N PRO A 270 -11.23 3.58 2.50
CA PRO A 270 -11.22 4.99 2.89
C PRO A 270 -9.79 5.52 3.14
N PRO A 271 -9.42 6.69 2.58
CA PRO A 271 -8.12 7.32 2.81
C PRO A 271 -8.08 8.07 4.15
N LEU A 272 -6.96 8.75 4.41
CA LEU A 272 -6.72 9.66 5.54
C LEU A 272 -6.60 8.99 6.92
N ARG A 273 -6.41 7.68 6.94
CA ARG A 273 -5.99 6.97 8.15
C ARG A 273 -4.50 7.18 8.41
N VAL A 274 -4.12 7.09 9.67
CA VAL A 274 -2.75 7.21 10.17
C VAL A 274 -2.40 5.91 10.90
N ALA A 275 -1.18 5.43 10.66
CA ALA A 275 -0.58 4.33 11.39
C ALA A 275 0.73 4.80 12.02
N GLU A 276 0.95 4.42 13.27
CA GLU A 276 2.22 4.58 13.97
C GLU A 276 2.83 3.24 14.31
N PHE A 277 4.15 3.17 14.24
CA PHE A 277 4.92 1.99 14.61
C PHE A 277 6.39 2.36 14.83
N ASP A 278 7.07 1.49 15.56
CA ASP A 278 8.50 1.63 15.82
C ASP A 278 9.32 0.94 14.73
N ILE A 279 10.39 1.58 14.30
CA ILE A 279 11.47 0.96 13.53
C ILE A 279 12.68 0.85 14.46
N MET A 280 13.02 -0.38 14.83
CA MET A 280 14.13 -0.73 15.69
C MET A 280 15.41 -0.99 14.88
N ASN A 281 16.55 -0.83 15.53
CA ASN A 281 17.85 -1.09 14.91
C ASN A 281 18.12 -2.58 14.68
N ASP A 282 17.54 -3.47 15.49
CA ASP A 282 17.79 -4.91 15.50
C ASP A 282 16.77 -5.77 14.73
N GLU A 283 15.58 -5.24 14.41
CA GLU A 283 14.52 -6.01 13.75
C GLU A 283 13.76 -5.27 12.65
N GLY A 284 14.04 -3.97 12.42
CA GLY A 284 13.20 -3.14 11.55
C GLY A 284 11.88 -2.78 12.24
N ILE A 285 10.76 -2.84 11.52
CA ILE A 285 9.42 -2.58 12.08
C ILE A 285 9.14 -3.60 13.19
N SER A 286 8.87 -3.10 14.39
CA SER A 286 8.61 -3.97 15.55
C SER A 286 7.22 -4.61 15.47
N LYS A 287 7.17 -5.91 15.11
CA LYS A 287 5.91 -6.67 15.05
C LYS A 287 5.21 -6.71 16.41
N CYS A 288 5.96 -7.05 17.48
CA CYS A 288 5.39 -7.15 18.83
C CYS A 288 4.97 -5.80 19.40
N GLY A 289 5.75 -4.74 19.14
CA GLY A 289 5.37 -3.37 19.52
C GLY A 289 4.06 -2.94 18.84
N GLY A 290 3.96 -3.18 17.53
CA GLY A 290 2.72 -2.90 16.78
C GLY A 290 1.51 -3.69 17.28
N ILE A 291 1.67 -4.98 17.60
CA ILE A 291 0.57 -5.79 18.17
C ILE A 291 0.11 -5.23 19.52
N LEU A 292 1.06 -4.86 20.38
CA LEU A 292 0.78 -4.30 21.70
C LEU A 292 -0.01 -2.99 21.58
N ASP A 293 0.50 -2.03 20.81
CA ASP A 293 -0.11 -0.70 20.68
C ASP A 293 -1.52 -0.81 20.08
N VAL A 294 -1.68 -1.59 19.00
CA VAL A 294 -2.99 -1.80 18.37
C VAL A 294 -3.97 -2.56 19.29
N ALA A 295 -3.48 -3.52 20.08
CA ALA A 295 -4.33 -4.21 21.04
C ALA A 295 -4.83 -3.28 22.15
N VAL A 296 -4.04 -2.31 22.56
CA VAL A 296 -4.46 -1.28 23.53
C VAL A 296 -5.51 -0.37 22.90
N ASP A 297 -5.28 0.15 21.69
CA ASP A 297 -6.22 1.01 20.97
C ASP A 297 -7.61 0.36 20.77
N LEU A 298 -7.62 -0.97 20.57
CA LEU A 298 -8.84 -1.74 20.36
C LEU A 298 -9.47 -2.27 21.66
N GLY A 299 -8.87 -1.97 22.82
CA GLY A 299 -9.35 -2.43 24.13
C GLY A 299 -9.19 -3.93 24.37
N LEU A 300 -8.30 -4.60 23.65
CA LEU A 300 -7.96 -6.02 23.86
C LEU A 300 -6.92 -6.20 24.98
N ILE A 301 -6.07 -5.20 25.20
CA ILE A 301 -5.15 -5.11 26.33
C ILE A 301 -5.51 -3.89 27.17
N ASP A 302 -5.73 -4.10 28.46
CA ASP A 302 -6.05 -3.03 29.40
C ASP A 302 -4.76 -2.36 29.91
N LYS A 303 -4.56 -1.08 29.56
CA LYS A 303 -3.51 -0.23 30.14
C LYS A 303 -4.05 0.49 31.39
N LYS A 304 -3.55 0.16 32.57
CA LYS A 304 -3.87 0.83 33.85
C LYS A 304 -2.61 1.46 34.43
N GLY A 305 -2.44 2.77 34.23
CA GLY A 305 -1.17 3.43 34.53
C GLY A 305 -0.04 2.82 33.70
N SER A 306 1.02 2.34 34.37
CA SER A 306 2.13 1.63 33.70
C SER A 306 1.90 0.13 33.51
N PHE A 307 0.79 -0.44 33.98
CA PHE A 307 0.53 -1.88 33.89
C PHE A 307 -0.30 -2.25 32.66
N PHE A 308 0.17 -3.24 31.91
CA PHE A 308 -0.55 -3.84 30.79
C PHE A 308 -1.15 -5.16 31.26
N ASN A 309 -2.45 -5.37 31.05
CA ASN A 309 -3.16 -6.58 31.43
C ASN A 309 -3.85 -7.20 30.20
N TYR A 310 -3.80 -8.52 30.11
CA TYR A 310 -4.48 -9.27 29.06
C TYR A 310 -5.42 -10.30 29.68
N ASN A 311 -6.70 -10.28 29.29
CA ASN A 311 -7.75 -11.14 29.85
C ASN A 311 -7.79 -11.12 31.40
N GLY A 312 -7.59 -9.96 32.02
CA GLY A 312 -7.58 -9.80 33.48
C GLY A 312 -6.33 -10.31 34.19
N LYS A 313 -5.31 -10.81 33.47
CA LYS A 313 -4.00 -11.20 34.02
C LYS A 313 -2.96 -10.12 33.73
N PRO A 314 -2.05 -9.82 34.67
CA PRO A 314 -0.94 -8.89 34.43
C PRO A 314 0.00 -9.48 33.38
N LEU A 315 0.24 -8.71 32.30
CA LEU A 315 1.19 -9.05 31.25
C LEU A 315 2.59 -8.54 31.60
N ALA A 316 2.71 -7.24 31.85
CA ALA A 316 3.96 -6.60 32.27
C ALA A 316 3.72 -5.18 32.81
N GLN A 317 4.74 -4.62 33.45
CA GLN A 317 4.80 -3.20 33.82
C GLN A 317 5.75 -2.46 32.87
N GLY A 318 5.22 -1.47 32.15
CA GLY A 318 5.92 -0.71 31.13
C GLY A 318 5.80 -1.31 29.73
N ARG A 319 5.84 -0.44 28.71
CA ARG A 319 5.64 -0.81 27.30
C ARG A 319 6.73 -1.75 26.79
N GLU A 320 8.01 -1.46 27.09
CA GLU A 320 9.12 -2.32 26.66
C GLU A 320 9.08 -3.71 27.29
N ALA A 321 8.69 -3.81 28.57
CA ALA A 321 8.51 -5.10 29.23
C ALA A 321 7.36 -5.90 28.61
N ALA A 322 6.24 -5.25 28.26
CA ALA A 322 5.11 -5.88 27.58
C ALA A 322 5.50 -6.36 26.17
N LYS A 323 6.26 -5.55 25.42
CA LYS A 323 6.81 -5.92 24.11
C LYS A 323 7.70 -7.15 24.23
N ASN A 324 8.60 -7.19 25.22
CA ASN A 324 9.47 -8.33 25.47
C ASN A 324 8.70 -9.59 25.89
N ALA A 325 7.62 -9.46 26.65
CA ALA A 325 6.74 -10.58 27.00
C ALA A 325 6.09 -11.20 25.76
N LEU A 326 5.61 -10.37 24.81
CA LEU A 326 5.09 -10.86 23.52
C LEU A 326 6.17 -11.47 22.62
N LYS A 327 7.38 -10.90 22.64
CA LYS A 327 8.53 -11.45 21.90
C LYS A 327 8.98 -12.81 22.45
N ALA A 328 8.85 -13.03 23.77
CA ALA A 328 9.15 -14.29 24.42
C ALA A 328 8.06 -15.35 24.23
N ASP A 329 6.79 -14.95 24.10
CA ASP A 329 5.65 -15.85 23.86
C ASP A 329 4.96 -15.54 22.52
N LEU A 330 5.51 -16.12 21.45
CA LEU A 330 4.97 -15.96 20.10
C LEU A 330 3.54 -16.50 19.95
N LYS A 331 3.14 -17.50 20.74
CA LYS A 331 1.77 -18.04 20.69
C LYS A 331 0.77 -17.00 21.20
N LEU A 332 1.13 -16.30 22.27
CA LEU A 332 0.33 -15.20 22.79
C LEU A 332 0.27 -14.04 21.80
N ALA A 333 1.41 -13.68 21.18
CA ALA A 333 1.44 -12.62 20.17
C ALA A 333 0.53 -12.94 18.97
N ASP A 334 0.57 -14.17 18.45
CA ASP A 334 -0.28 -14.60 17.34
C ASP A 334 -1.77 -14.73 17.74
N GLU A 335 -2.07 -15.12 18.98
CA GLU A 335 -3.45 -15.10 19.51
C GLU A 335 -4.01 -13.68 19.49
N ILE A 336 -3.23 -12.69 19.94
CA ILE A 336 -3.64 -11.29 19.99
C ILE A 336 -3.77 -10.72 18.58
N ASP A 337 -2.81 -10.95 17.67
CA ASP A 337 -2.92 -10.53 16.26
C ASP A 337 -4.18 -11.09 15.60
N LYS A 338 -4.49 -12.36 15.84
CA LYS A 338 -5.71 -12.99 15.32
C LYS A 338 -6.97 -12.32 15.87
N LYS A 339 -7.04 -12.05 17.18
CA LYS A 339 -8.18 -11.34 17.79
C LYS A 339 -8.34 -9.93 17.24
N ILE A 340 -7.24 -9.19 17.04
CA ILE A 340 -7.25 -7.87 16.40
C ILE A 340 -7.91 -7.98 15.02
N ARG A 341 -7.43 -8.91 14.17
CA ARG A 341 -7.94 -9.08 12.81
C ARG A 341 -9.41 -9.50 12.77
N GLU A 342 -9.82 -10.40 13.66
CA GLU A 342 -11.21 -10.86 13.80
C GLU A 342 -12.14 -9.71 14.24
N GLN A 343 -11.72 -8.92 15.22
CA GLN A 343 -12.48 -7.77 15.71
C GLN A 343 -12.68 -6.74 14.61
N VAL A 344 -11.64 -6.41 13.85
CA VAL A 344 -11.72 -5.49 12.70
C VAL A 344 -12.59 -6.07 11.58
N ALA A 345 -12.43 -7.35 11.25
CA ALA A 345 -13.22 -8.00 10.21
C ALA A 345 -14.72 -8.10 10.55
N SER A 346 -15.06 -8.18 11.84
CA SER A 346 -16.45 -8.24 12.30
C SER A 346 -17.24 -6.94 12.05
N GLY A 347 -16.56 -5.83 11.78
CA GLY A 347 -17.17 -4.51 11.55
C GLY A 347 -17.88 -3.90 12.77
N LYS A 348 -17.85 -4.58 13.93
CA LYS A 348 -18.50 -4.13 15.17
C LYS A 348 -17.72 -3.04 15.89
N THR A 349 -16.40 -2.99 15.68
CA THR A 349 -15.53 -1.96 16.25
C THR A 349 -15.12 -0.99 15.16
N GLN A 350 -15.36 0.30 15.39
CA GLN A 350 -14.86 1.35 14.50
C GLN A 350 -13.36 1.48 14.71
N VAL A 351 -12.58 1.06 13.71
CA VAL A 351 -11.13 1.26 13.72
C VAL A 351 -10.86 2.77 13.82
N PRO A 352 -10.08 3.23 14.83
CA PRO A 352 -9.71 4.63 14.96
C PRO A 352 -9.06 5.19 13.69
N LYS A 353 -9.12 6.51 13.52
CA LYS A 353 -8.45 7.18 12.39
C LYS A 353 -6.93 7.13 12.54
N GLU A 354 -6.43 7.12 13.76
CA GLU A 354 -5.02 7.02 14.12
C GLU A 354 -4.85 5.71 14.90
N ILE A 355 -3.92 4.86 14.46
CA ILE A 355 -3.74 3.50 14.97
C ILE A 355 -2.29 3.30 15.35
N GLY A 356 -2.06 2.62 16.46
CA GLY A 356 -0.75 2.37 17.03
C GLY A 356 -0.22 3.59 17.76
N GLU A 357 -1.04 4.61 18.06
CA GLU A 357 -0.63 5.81 18.78
C GLU A 357 -0.38 5.48 20.25
N VAL A 358 0.74 5.95 20.81
CA VAL A 358 0.99 5.82 22.25
C VAL A 358 0.41 7.07 22.88
N GLU A 359 -0.81 6.95 23.43
CA GLU A 359 -1.29 7.94 24.38
C GLU A 359 -0.43 7.82 25.64
N ASP A 360 0.60 8.67 25.73
CA ASP A 360 1.16 9.08 27.00
C ASP A 360 0.10 9.97 27.66
N GLY A 361 -0.71 9.37 28.52
CA GLY A 361 -1.69 10.10 29.32
C GLY A 361 -0.98 11.12 30.19
N ASP A 362 -1.48 12.36 30.15
CA ASP A 362 -1.25 13.38 31.18
C ASP A 362 -1.67 12.87 32.57
#